data_AF-U6DV73-F1
#
_entry.id   AF-U6DV73-F1
#
_cell.length_a   1.000
_cell.length_b   1.000
_cell.length_c   1.000
_cell.angle_alpha   90.00
_cell.angle_beta   90.00
_cell.angle_gamma   90.00
#
_symmetry.space_group_name_H-M   'P 1'
#
loop_
_entity.id
_entity.type
_entity.pdbx_description
1 polymer ?
#
loop_
_entity_poly.entity_id
_entity_poly.type
_entity_poly.pdbx_seq_one_letter_code
_entity_poly.pdbx_strand_id
1 'polypeptide(L)'
;MPPTQAECVIKNIIREIGQECAGHGEIVSETLAAFVVKAVVLDPSNGFNMDRPLVKSDVQKLVKLCVSRLLDSKNPSLDTIKMQVYFDMNYTSREEFLEEHHRVLESRLGSVMREITDNRACAREELESLYRKIVSYVLLRSGLGSPTDIKIVREATAALQSIFPQAELGTFLTLSKKDKERQLKEFTMIVTGIRLFNRDCGKGGEGIDDLPAILREAIPATTQHIDSQLQTAQDQAYRYTAILEKAASNPLPSMELQPSMLKEALYNVRQYEIFLQIILSDIITCAQEVELMIKQLGAQLEQLKMIVKSKTAVPTSQVFPIFIALSNLWTSFQDEIVLISVLSN
;
A
#
# COMPACT_ATOMS: atom_id res chain seq x y z
N MET A 1 -18.88 -15.92 -16.03
CA MET A 1 -19.79 -17.09 -15.99
C MET A 1 -20.78 -16.89 -14.85
N PRO A 2 -22.03 -17.35 -14.97
CA PRO A 2 -22.94 -17.37 -13.82
C PRO A 2 -22.39 -18.32 -12.74
N PRO A 3 -22.54 -17.98 -11.45
CA PRO A 3 -22.03 -18.81 -10.36
C PRO A 3 -22.71 -20.18 -10.38
N THR A 4 -21.95 -21.22 -10.06
CA THR A 4 -22.48 -22.59 -9.99
C THR A 4 -23.52 -22.70 -8.86
N GLN A 5 -24.46 -23.65 -8.97
CA GLN A 5 -25.49 -23.85 -7.93
C GLN A 5 -24.87 -24.10 -6.54
N ALA A 6 -23.70 -24.75 -6.50
CA ALA A 6 -22.92 -24.97 -5.28
C ALA A 6 -22.35 -23.67 -4.70
N GLU A 7 -21.82 -22.76 -5.53
CA GLU A 7 -21.33 -21.44 -5.09
C GLU A 7 -22.46 -20.59 -4.48
N CYS A 8 -23.66 -20.63 -5.06
CA CYS A 8 -24.82 -19.94 -4.51
C CYS A 8 -25.22 -20.47 -3.13
N VAL A 9 -25.17 -21.79 -2.93
CA VAL A 9 -25.45 -22.41 -1.62
C VAL A 9 -24.41 -22.00 -0.58
N ILE A 10 -23.12 -22.05 -0.91
CA ILE A 10 -22.05 -21.68 0.02
C ILE A 10 -22.13 -20.20 0.41
N LYS A 11 -22.40 -19.29 -0.54
CA LYS A 11 -22.59 -17.87 -0.25
C LYS A 11 -23.75 -17.61 0.71
N ASN A 12 -24.86 -18.34 0.56
CA ASN A 12 -25.99 -18.22 1.48
C ASN A 12 -25.61 -18.70 2.89
N ILE A 13 -24.86 -19.79 3.00
CA ILE A 13 -24.37 -20.32 4.30
C ILE A 13 -23.46 -19.31 4.98
N ILE A 14 -22.50 -18.72 4.26
CA ILE A 14 -21.59 -17.70 4.78
C ILE A 14 -22.37 -16.50 5.34
N ARG A 15 -23.37 -16.02 4.60
CA ARG A 15 -24.22 -14.91 5.04
C ARG A 15 -25.05 -15.26 6.27
N GLU A 16 -25.62 -16.46 6.32
CA GLU A 16 -26.40 -16.95 7.47
C GLU A 16 -25.52 -17.02 8.73
N ILE A 17 -24.31 -17.57 8.63
CA ILE A 17 -23.33 -17.59 9.74
C ILE A 17 -23.02 -16.18 10.24
N GLY A 18 -22.75 -15.24 9.33
CA GLY A 18 -22.47 -13.85 9.68
C GLY A 18 -23.65 -13.18 10.40
N GLN A 19 -24.88 -13.43 9.96
CA GLN A 19 -26.09 -12.92 10.60
C GLN A 19 -26.31 -13.52 11.99
N GLU A 20 -26.12 -14.83 12.16
CA GLU A 20 -26.24 -15.48 13.46
C GLU A 20 -25.18 -14.99 14.45
N CYS A 21 -23.92 -14.83 14.02
CA CYS A 21 -22.87 -14.29 14.88
C CYS A 21 -23.17 -12.83 15.28
N ALA A 22 -23.62 -12.00 14.34
CA ALA A 22 -24.00 -10.62 14.62
C ALA A 22 -25.16 -10.53 15.61
N GLY A 23 -26.12 -11.46 15.53
CA GLY A 23 -27.20 -11.60 16.52
C GLY A 23 -26.71 -11.90 17.94
N HIS A 24 -25.50 -12.41 18.09
CA HIS A 24 -24.83 -12.67 19.37
C HIS A 24 -23.77 -11.59 19.72
N GLY A 25 -23.68 -10.51 18.94
CA GLY A 25 -22.77 -9.39 19.20
C GLY A 25 -21.38 -9.51 18.56
N GLU A 26 -21.10 -10.55 17.78
CA GLU A 26 -19.80 -10.76 17.12
C GLU A 26 -19.89 -10.44 15.62
N ILE A 27 -19.08 -9.49 15.16
CA ILE A 27 -19.02 -9.13 13.73
C ILE A 27 -17.96 -10.01 13.04
N VAL A 28 -18.41 -10.85 12.11
CA VAL A 28 -17.56 -11.79 11.38
C VAL A 28 -17.51 -11.40 9.90
N SER A 29 -16.30 -11.29 9.34
CA SER A 29 -16.13 -11.03 7.90
C SER A 29 -16.53 -12.25 7.07
N GLU A 30 -17.00 -12.03 5.84
CA GLU A 30 -17.36 -13.14 4.93
C GLU A 30 -16.18 -14.10 4.70
N THR A 31 -14.95 -13.58 4.62
CA THR A 31 -13.74 -14.37 4.45
C THR A 31 -13.46 -15.26 5.67
N LEU A 32 -13.60 -14.73 6.89
CA LEU A 32 -13.41 -15.51 8.11
C LEU A 32 -14.47 -16.61 8.22
N ALA A 33 -15.74 -16.28 7.94
CA ALA A 33 -16.82 -17.26 7.90
C ALA A 33 -16.57 -18.35 6.83
N ALA A 34 -16.11 -17.97 5.63
CA ALA A 34 -15.77 -18.91 4.57
C ALA A 34 -14.61 -19.84 4.97
N PHE A 35 -13.59 -19.31 5.64
CA PHE A 35 -12.47 -20.09 6.16
C PHE A 35 -12.95 -21.11 7.21
N VAL A 36 -13.78 -20.68 8.16
CA VAL A 36 -14.32 -21.56 9.21
C VAL A 36 -15.22 -22.64 8.62
N VAL A 37 -16.06 -22.31 7.62
CA VAL A 37 -16.83 -23.31 6.86
C VAL A 37 -15.92 -24.38 6.28
N LYS A 38 -14.86 -23.97 5.57
CA LYS A 38 -13.89 -24.89 4.99
C LYS A 38 -13.22 -25.76 6.06
N ALA A 39 -12.78 -25.17 7.17
CA ALA A 39 -12.15 -25.89 8.27
C ALA A 39 -13.09 -26.91 8.92
N VAL A 40 -14.36 -26.56 9.14
CA VAL A 40 -15.37 -27.46 9.72
C VAL A 40 -15.71 -28.62 8.80
N VAL A 41 -15.82 -28.37 7.49
CA VAL A 41 -16.10 -29.41 6.48
C VAL A 41 -14.94 -30.38 6.32
N LEU A 42 -13.70 -29.88 6.37
CA LEU A 42 -12.50 -30.70 6.20
C LEU A 42 -12.11 -31.51 7.44
N ASP A 43 -12.62 -31.16 8.62
CA ASP A 43 -12.35 -31.89 9.85
C ASP A 43 -13.12 -33.23 9.87
N PRO A 44 -12.42 -34.38 9.84
CA PRO A 44 -13.06 -35.69 9.80
C PRO A 44 -13.96 -35.98 11.01
N SER A 45 -13.70 -35.34 12.16
CA SER A 45 -14.51 -35.51 13.38
C SER A 45 -15.93 -34.98 13.21
N ASN A 46 -16.14 -34.03 12.30
CA ASN A 46 -17.46 -33.48 12.00
C ASN A 46 -18.28 -34.38 11.07
N GLY A 47 -17.66 -35.36 10.40
CA GLY A 47 -18.35 -36.38 9.61
C GLY A 47 -19.07 -35.86 8.36
N PHE A 48 -18.56 -34.80 7.73
CA PHE A 48 -19.04 -34.35 6.42
C PHE A 48 -18.45 -35.23 5.31
N ASN A 49 -19.26 -35.57 4.31
CA ASN A 49 -18.82 -36.31 3.14
C ASN A 49 -18.69 -35.35 1.95
N MET A 50 -17.47 -35.22 1.41
CA MET A 50 -17.16 -34.28 0.31
C MET A 50 -17.65 -34.75 -1.06
N ASP A 51 -17.98 -36.03 -1.22
CA ASP A 51 -18.37 -36.64 -2.50
C ASP A 51 -19.89 -36.57 -2.75
N ARG A 52 -20.67 -36.06 -1.79
CA ARG A 52 -22.12 -35.90 -1.91
C ARG A 52 -22.55 -34.44 -1.77
N PRO A 53 -23.62 -34.01 -2.46
CA PRO A 53 -24.18 -32.69 -2.27
C PRO A 53 -24.73 -32.52 -0.84
N LEU A 54 -24.61 -31.32 -0.29
CA LEU A 54 -25.13 -30.98 1.03
C LEU A 54 -26.67 -31.01 1.03
N VAL A 55 -27.26 -31.80 1.93
CA VAL A 55 -28.71 -31.76 2.21
C VAL A 55 -29.03 -30.73 3.28
N LYS A 56 -30.30 -30.35 3.43
CA LYS A 56 -30.75 -29.31 4.38
C LYS A 56 -30.27 -29.56 5.82
N SER A 57 -30.26 -30.81 6.28
CA SER A 57 -29.74 -31.17 7.61
C SER A 57 -28.22 -30.97 7.74
N ASP A 58 -27.47 -31.24 6.67
CA ASP A 58 -26.03 -31.02 6.63
C ASP A 58 -25.71 -29.51 6.70
N VAL A 59 -26.50 -28.69 6.03
CA VAL A 59 -26.40 -27.22 6.09
C VAL A 59 -26.67 -26.70 7.51
N GLN A 60 -27.76 -27.13 8.14
CA GLN A 60 -28.08 -26.71 9.52
C GLN A 60 -27.00 -27.12 10.51
N LYS A 61 -26.47 -28.34 10.38
CA LYS A 61 -25.35 -28.82 11.20
C LYS A 61 -24.10 -27.97 10.97
N LEU A 62 -23.78 -27.65 9.72
CA LEU A 62 -22.63 -26.84 9.35
C LEU A 62 -22.71 -25.43 9.95
N VAL A 63 -23.84 -24.73 9.76
CA VAL A 63 -24.07 -23.40 10.32
C VAL A 63 -23.88 -23.42 11.84
N LYS A 64 -24.52 -24.37 12.53
CA LYS A 64 -24.41 -24.51 13.99
C LYS A 64 -22.96 -24.72 14.46
N LEU A 65 -22.20 -25.59 13.80
CA LEU A 65 -20.79 -25.86 14.14
C LEU A 65 -19.92 -24.62 13.90
N CYS A 66 -20.11 -23.93 12.77
CA CYS A 66 -19.37 -22.70 12.46
C CYS A 66 -19.68 -21.58 13.45
N VAL A 67 -20.94 -21.31 13.74
CA VAL A 67 -21.36 -20.27 14.70
C VAL A 67 -20.85 -20.60 16.09
N SER A 68 -21.00 -21.85 16.55
CA SER A 68 -20.45 -22.28 17.85
C SER A 68 -18.94 -22.07 17.94
N ARG A 69 -18.20 -22.33 16.85
CA ARG A 69 -16.75 -22.12 16.81
C ARG A 69 -16.38 -20.64 16.78
N LEU A 70 -17.12 -19.81 16.04
CA LEU A 70 -16.88 -18.37 15.91
C LEU A 70 -17.21 -17.59 17.19
N LEU A 71 -18.15 -18.09 18.00
CA LEU A 71 -18.52 -17.50 19.29
C LEU A 71 -17.66 -18.00 20.46
N ASP A 72 -16.77 -18.98 20.26
CA ASP A 72 -15.87 -19.49 21.30
C ASP A 72 -14.66 -18.56 21.50
N SER A 73 -14.92 -17.42 22.14
CA SER A 73 -13.91 -16.38 22.42
C SER A 73 -12.80 -16.78 23.38
N LYS A 74 -12.88 -17.98 23.98
CA LYS A 74 -11.87 -18.50 24.91
C LYS A 74 -10.88 -19.44 24.24
N ASN A 75 -11.07 -19.75 22.96
CA ASN A 75 -10.30 -20.73 22.23
C ASN A 75 -9.15 -20.06 21.45
N PRO A 76 -7.87 -20.26 21.86
CA PRO A 76 -6.74 -19.61 21.20
C PRO A 76 -6.54 -20.03 19.73
N SER A 77 -7.08 -21.19 19.34
CA SER A 77 -7.06 -21.60 17.93
C SER A 77 -7.90 -20.66 17.05
N LEU A 78 -9.01 -20.12 17.57
CA LEU A 78 -9.83 -19.15 16.86
C LEU A 78 -9.07 -17.83 16.67
N ASP A 79 -8.35 -17.36 17.68
CA ASP A 79 -7.54 -16.15 17.60
C ASP A 79 -6.43 -16.30 16.55
N THR A 80 -5.83 -17.49 16.46
CA THR A 80 -4.84 -17.80 15.42
C THR A 80 -5.44 -17.71 14.03
N ILE A 81 -6.64 -18.29 13.82
CA ILE A 81 -7.35 -18.24 12.54
C ILE A 81 -7.73 -16.79 12.20
N LYS A 82 -8.27 -16.03 13.17
CA LYS A 82 -8.62 -14.62 12.99
C LYS A 82 -7.41 -13.81 12.53
N MET A 83 -6.26 -14.01 13.17
CA MET A 83 -5.01 -13.33 12.83
C MET A 83 -4.49 -13.73 11.46
N GLN A 84 -4.51 -15.02 11.10
CA GLN A 84 -4.11 -15.50 9.78
C GLN A 84 -4.98 -14.92 8.66
N VAL A 85 -6.31 -15.00 8.82
CA VAL A 85 -7.25 -14.43 7.85
C VAL A 85 -7.10 -12.92 7.74
N TYR A 86 -6.89 -12.23 8.86
CA TYR A 86 -6.65 -10.79 8.85
C TYR A 86 -5.37 -10.44 8.10
N PHE A 87 -4.27 -11.15 8.37
CA PHE A 87 -3.01 -10.92 7.68
C PHE A 87 -3.15 -11.19 6.18
N ASP A 88 -3.72 -12.34 5.79
CA ASP A 88 -3.94 -12.70 4.38
C ASP A 88 -4.85 -11.70 3.63
N MET A 89 -5.78 -11.04 4.31
CA MET A 89 -6.69 -10.06 3.70
C MET A 89 -6.09 -8.66 3.54
N ASN A 90 -5.17 -8.28 4.42
CA ASN A 90 -4.71 -6.88 4.53
C ASN A 90 -3.23 -6.71 4.17
N TYR A 91 -2.42 -7.76 4.30
CA TYR A 91 -1.04 -7.75 3.87
C TYR A 91 -0.95 -8.29 2.45
N THR A 92 -0.31 -7.52 1.58
CA THR A 92 0.05 -7.89 0.21
C THR A 92 1.53 -7.63 0.01
N SER A 93 2.13 -8.26 -0.98
CA SER A 93 3.53 -8.01 -1.30
C SER A 93 3.76 -6.55 -1.66
N ARG A 94 4.97 -6.06 -1.38
CA ARG A 94 5.41 -4.71 -1.72
C ARG A 94 5.14 -4.33 -3.18
N GLU A 95 5.42 -5.25 -4.12
CA GLU A 95 5.23 -5.04 -5.56
C GLU A 95 3.75 -4.87 -5.91
N GLU A 96 2.91 -5.84 -5.52
CA GLU A 96 1.47 -5.79 -5.78
C GLU A 96 0.80 -4.56 -5.16
N PHE A 97 1.21 -4.18 -3.94
CA PHE A 97 0.73 -2.97 -3.29
C PHE A 97 1.03 -1.71 -4.10
N LEU A 98 2.30 -1.54 -4.52
CA LEU A 98 2.72 -0.35 -5.27
C LEU A 98 2.09 -0.30 -6.67
N GLU A 99 1.96 -1.45 -7.34
CA GLU A 99 1.26 -1.54 -8.62
C GLU A 99 -0.20 -1.09 -8.49
N GLU A 100 -0.91 -1.55 -7.47
CA GLU A 100 -2.29 -1.15 -7.22
C GLU A 100 -2.37 0.35 -6.86
N HIS A 101 -1.47 0.84 -6.03
CA HIS A 101 -1.40 2.24 -5.66
C HIS A 101 -1.21 3.14 -6.89
N HIS A 102 -0.25 2.82 -7.77
CA HIS A 102 -0.02 3.55 -9.02
C HIS A 102 -1.23 3.46 -9.96
N ARG A 103 -1.88 2.30 -10.04
CA ARG A 103 -3.11 2.12 -10.84
C ARG A 103 -4.22 3.05 -10.36
N VAL A 104 -4.42 3.15 -9.04
CA VAL A 104 -5.42 4.05 -8.44
C VAL A 104 -5.09 5.52 -8.71
N LEU A 105 -3.82 5.92 -8.58
CA LEU A 105 -3.38 7.27 -8.88
C LEU A 105 -3.62 7.64 -10.35
N GLU A 106 -3.21 6.79 -11.30
CA GLU A 106 -3.43 7.03 -12.73
C GLU A 106 -4.94 7.06 -13.08
N SER A 107 -5.76 6.22 -12.44
CA SER A 107 -7.22 6.25 -12.59
C SER A 107 -7.82 7.59 -12.15
N ARG A 108 -7.38 8.12 -11.00
CA ARG A 108 -7.82 9.44 -10.48
C ARG A 108 -7.43 10.59 -11.41
N LEU A 109 -6.27 10.50 -12.06
CA LEU A 109 -5.78 11.50 -13.02
C LEU A 109 -6.43 11.38 -14.41
N GLY A 110 -7.11 10.26 -14.68
CA GLY A 110 -7.66 9.95 -16.00
C GLY A 110 -8.75 10.92 -16.50
N SER A 111 -9.48 11.60 -15.62
CA SER A 111 -10.42 12.66 -16.02
C SER A 111 -9.67 13.90 -16.52
N VAL A 112 -8.72 14.40 -15.73
CA VAL A 112 -7.90 15.58 -16.07
C VAL A 112 -7.09 15.35 -17.34
N MET A 113 -6.50 14.16 -17.48
CA MET A 113 -5.75 13.78 -18.68
C MET A 113 -6.65 13.79 -19.93
N ARG A 114 -7.87 13.27 -19.84
CA ARG A 114 -8.85 13.31 -20.95
C ARG A 114 -9.25 14.73 -21.31
N GLU A 115 -9.51 15.59 -20.33
CA GLU A 115 -9.85 16.99 -20.57
C GLU A 115 -8.76 17.77 -21.33
N ILE A 116 -7.48 17.41 -21.14
CA ILE A 116 -6.35 18.01 -21.86
C ILE A 116 -6.21 17.40 -23.25
N THR A 117 -6.25 16.07 -23.34
CA THR A 117 -5.95 15.34 -24.58
C THR A 117 -7.05 15.50 -25.65
N ASP A 118 -8.31 15.57 -25.21
CA ASP A 118 -9.49 15.72 -26.07
C ASP A 118 -9.80 17.21 -26.37
N ASN A 119 -9.02 18.15 -25.80
CA ASN A 119 -9.20 19.59 -25.98
C ASN A 119 -8.96 20.04 -27.44
N ARG A 120 -9.78 21.00 -27.90
CA ARG A 120 -9.74 21.60 -29.25
C ARG A 120 -9.70 23.12 -29.20
N ALA A 121 -8.99 23.69 -28.23
CA ALA A 121 -8.82 25.14 -28.08
C ALA A 121 -8.28 25.79 -29.36
N CYS A 122 -8.93 26.88 -29.78
CA CYS A 122 -8.55 27.67 -30.95
C CYS A 122 -8.36 29.14 -30.59
N ALA A 123 -9.18 29.67 -29.67
CA ALA A 123 -9.05 31.04 -29.21
C ALA A 123 -7.93 31.18 -28.16
N ARG A 124 -7.36 32.39 -28.06
CA ARG A 124 -6.29 32.69 -27.10
C ARG A 124 -6.68 32.35 -25.65
N GLU A 125 -7.89 32.72 -25.24
CA GLU A 125 -8.39 32.45 -23.89
C GLU A 125 -8.53 30.94 -23.62
N GLU A 126 -8.91 30.17 -24.62
CA GLU A 126 -9.02 28.71 -24.53
C GLU A 126 -7.63 28.05 -24.42
N LEU A 127 -6.63 28.55 -25.16
CA LEU A 127 -5.25 28.09 -25.07
C LEU A 127 -4.65 28.40 -23.69
N GLU A 128 -4.92 29.59 -23.14
CA GLU A 128 -4.51 29.95 -21.78
C GLU A 128 -5.18 29.08 -20.71
N SER A 129 -6.44 28.70 -20.92
CA SER A 129 -7.17 27.75 -20.08
C SER A 129 -6.57 26.33 -20.17
N LEU A 130 -6.28 25.85 -21.38
CA LEU A 130 -5.62 24.56 -21.61
C LEU A 130 -4.25 24.50 -20.93
N TYR A 131 -3.45 25.56 -21.03
CA TYR A 131 -2.14 25.60 -20.37
C TYR A 131 -2.26 25.49 -18.85
N ARG A 132 -3.25 26.17 -18.24
CA ARG A 132 -3.55 26.04 -16.80
C ARG A 132 -3.95 24.61 -16.42
N LYS A 133 -4.70 23.91 -17.27
CA LYS A 133 -5.03 22.49 -17.06
C LYS A 133 -3.78 21.61 -17.10
N ILE A 134 -2.86 21.85 -18.05
CA ILE A 134 -1.58 21.13 -18.12
C ILE A 134 -0.75 21.33 -16.85
N VAL A 135 -0.62 22.57 -16.37
CA VAL A 135 0.08 22.87 -15.11
C VAL A 135 -0.58 22.14 -13.93
N SER A 136 -1.92 22.15 -13.87
CA SER A 136 -2.67 21.45 -12.81
C SER A 136 -2.42 19.94 -12.85
N TYR A 137 -2.43 19.34 -14.04
CA TYR A 137 -2.10 17.93 -14.22
C TYR A 137 -0.67 17.60 -13.76
N VAL A 138 0.31 18.42 -14.14
CA VAL A 138 1.72 18.25 -13.73
C VAL A 138 1.86 18.31 -12.20
N LEU A 139 1.18 19.25 -11.54
CA LEU A 139 1.19 19.35 -10.08
C LEU A 139 0.55 18.14 -9.41
N LEU A 140 -0.66 17.75 -9.85
CA LEU A 140 -1.38 16.61 -9.29
C LEU A 140 -0.62 15.30 -9.48
N ARG A 141 0.03 15.10 -10.63
CA ARG A 141 0.78 13.88 -10.92
C ARG A 141 2.14 13.83 -10.23
N SER A 142 2.81 14.97 -10.07
CA SER A 142 4.10 15.03 -9.36
C SER A 142 3.97 14.93 -7.83
N GLY A 143 2.81 15.29 -7.29
CA GLY A 143 2.60 15.39 -5.84
C GLY A 143 3.42 16.51 -5.18
N LEU A 144 3.96 17.46 -5.95
CA LEU A 144 4.75 18.59 -5.45
C LEU A 144 3.87 19.79 -5.06
N GLY A 145 2.79 19.53 -4.31
CA GLY A 145 1.89 20.55 -3.78
C GLY A 145 0.61 20.79 -4.57
N SER A 146 -0.21 21.71 -4.06
CA SER A 146 -1.59 21.89 -4.51
C SER A 146 -1.73 22.78 -5.76
N PRO A 147 -2.57 22.42 -6.75
CA PRO A 147 -2.90 23.29 -7.87
C PRO A 147 -3.78 24.49 -7.48
N THR A 148 -4.20 24.61 -6.21
CA THR A 148 -4.92 25.78 -5.69
C THR A 148 -4.00 26.84 -5.08
N ASP A 149 -2.73 26.50 -4.81
CA ASP A 149 -1.77 27.46 -4.26
C ASP A 149 -1.10 28.25 -5.39
N ILE A 150 -1.30 29.57 -5.37
CA ILE A 150 -0.83 30.49 -6.42
C ILE A 150 0.70 30.48 -6.53
N LYS A 151 1.45 30.34 -5.43
CA LYS A 151 2.92 30.33 -5.47
C LYS A 151 3.42 29.05 -6.15
N ILE A 152 2.85 27.91 -5.77
CA ILE A 152 3.17 26.59 -6.32
C ILE A 152 2.84 26.54 -7.81
N VAL A 153 1.65 27.03 -8.20
CA VAL A 153 1.22 27.13 -9.60
C VAL A 153 2.17 28.02 -10.41
N ARG A 154 2.60 29.17 -9.87
CA ARG A 154 3.55 30.06 -10.55
C ARG A 154 4.90 29.38 -10.78
N GLU A 155 5.42 28.69 -9.79
CA GLU A 155 6.70 27.98 -9.90
C GLU A 155 6.62 26.85 -10.94
N ALA A 156 5.57 26.02 -10.87
CA ALA A 156 5.36 24.95 -11.85
C ALA A 156 5.10 25.50 -13.26
N THR A 157 4.41 26.64 -13.38
CA THR A 157 4.21 27.32 -14.66
C THR A 157 5.55 27.78 -15.23
N ALA A 158 6.42 28.40 -14.43
CA ALA A 158 7.74 28.85 -14.88
C ALA A 158 8.63 27.68 -15.30
N ALA A 159 8.61 26.59 -14.54
CA ALA A 159 9.32 25.36 -14.90
C ALA A 159 8.79 24.75 -16.21
N LEU A 160 7.47 24.67 -16.39
CA LEU A 160 6.86 24.15 -17.61
C LEU A 160 7.17 25.06 -18.81
N GLN A 161 7.08 26.38 -18.65
CA GLN A 161 7.41 27.34 -19.71
C GLN A 161 8.86 27.23 -20.19
N SER A 162 9.79 26.80 -19.32
CA SER A 162 11.19 26.60 -19.70
C SER A 162 11.41 25.45 -20.70
N ILE A 163 10.48 24.48 -20.75
CA ILE A 163 10.56 23.29 -21.64
C ILE A 163 9.44 23.23 -22.68
N PHE A 164 8.33 23.90 -22.42
CA PHE A 164 7.12 23.92 -23.22
C PHE A 164 6.48 25.31 -23.19
N PRO A 165 7.00 26.25 -24.01
CA PRO A 165 6.44 27.59 -24.14
C PRO A 165 4.99 27.54 -24.67
N GLN A 166 4.17 28.54 -24.32
CA GLN A 166 2.78 28.60 -24.78
C GLN A 166 2.62 28.60 -26.31
N ALA A 167 3.62 29.08 -27.05
CA ALA A 167 3.63 29.04 -28.51
C ALA A 167 3.57 27.60 -29.07
N GLU A 168 4.05 26.60 -28.32
CA GLU A 168 4.06 25.19 -28.72
C GLU A 168 2.71 24.48 -28.48
N LEU A 169 1.73 25.16 -27.88
CA LEU A 169 0.38 24.59 -27.70
C LEU A 169 -0.29 24.22 -29.02
N GLY A 170 -0.06 25.01 -30.07
CA GLY A 170 -0.58 24.71 -31.40
C GLY A 170 -0.07 23.37 -31.90
N THR A 171 1.25 23.14 -31.82
CA THR A 171 1.89 21.86 -32.15
C THR A 171 1.33 20.73 -31.30
N PHE A 172 1.25 20.92 -29.97
CA PHE A 172 0.71 19.94 -29.04
C PHE A 172 -0.72 19.49 -29.41
N LEU A 173 -1.58 20.41 -29.81
CA LEU A 173 -2.98 20.12 -30.15
C LEU A 173 -3.12 19.22 -31.39
N THR A 174 -2.14 19.24 -32.31
CA THR A 174 -2.12 18.41 -33.53
C THR A 174 -1.70 16.96 -33.29
N LEU A 175 -1.10 16.68 -32.13
CA LEU A 175 -0.63 15.33 -31.78
C LEU A 175 -1.78 14.34 -31.60
N SER A 176 -1.45 13.05 -31.77
CA SER A 176 -2.37 11.97 -31.41
C SER A 176 -2.63 11.96 -29.90
N LYS A 177 -3.76 11.41 -29.47
CA LYS A 177 -4.07 11.27 -28.04
C LYS A 177 -2.94 10.59 -27.25
N LYS A 178 -2.41 9.49 -27.80
CA LYS A 178 -1.30 8.73 -27.21
C LYS A 178 -0.02 9.57 -27.08
N ASP A 179 0.28 10.39 -28.08
CA ASP A 179 1.47 11.26 -28.05
C ASP A 179 1.29 12.42 -27.05
N LYS A 180 0.08 12.99 -26.94
CA LYS A 180 -0.24 13.98 -25.90
C LYS A 180 -0.08 13.38 -24.50
N GLU A 181 -0.61 12.19 -24.26
CA GLU A 181 -0.46 11.48 -22.98
C GLU A 181 1.01 11.25 -22.63
N ARG A 182 1.82 10.80 -23.60
CA ARG A 182 3.26 10.62 -23.41
C ARG A 182 3.96 11.95 -23.07
N GLN A 183 3.67 13.02 -23.81
CA GLN A 183 4.25 14.34 -23.54
C GLN A 183 3.85 14.89 -22.17
N LEU A 184 2.61 14.71 -21.73
CA LEU A 184 2.17 15.13 -20.40
C LEU A 184 2.94 14.40 -19.28
N LYS A 185 3.22 13.10 -19.46
CA LYS A 185 4.06 12.33 -18.54
C LYS A 185 5.50 12.87 -18.52
N GLU A 186 6.08 13.12 -19.69
CA GLU A 186 7.42 13.68 -19.81
C GLU A 186 7.53 15.09 -19.21
N PHE A 187 6.57 15.98 -19.48
CA PHE A 187 6.49 17.30 -18.85
C PHE A 187 6.44 17.20 -17.34
N THR A 188 5.66 16.26 -16.81
CA THR A 188 5.59 16.02 -15.37
C THR A 188 6.98 15.66 -14.83
N MET A 189 7.67 14.69 -15.43
CA MET A 189 8.98 14.25 -14.95
C MET A 189 10.02 15.37 -14.98
N ILE A 190 10.09 16.12 -16.08
CA ILE A 190 11.08 17.19 -16.21
C ILE A 190 10.76 18.35 -15.27
N VAL A 191 9.49 18.76 -15.15
CA VAL A 191 9.07 19.83 -14.23
C VAL A 191 9.33 19.42 -12.78
N THR A 192 9.03 18.18 -12.39
CA THR A 192 9.37 17.65 -11.06
C THR A 192 10.86 17.82 -10.77
N GLY A 193 11.73 17.35 -11.68
CA GLY A 193 13.18 17.48 -11.52
C GLY A 193 13.66 18.93 -11.42
N ILE A 194 13.12 19.84 -12.25
CA ILE A 194 13.45 21.27 -12.20
C ILE A 194 13.07 21.86 -10.84
N ARG A 195 11.87 21.57 -10.34
CA ARG A 195 11.41 22.10 -9.04
C ARG A 195 12.22 21.56 -7.87
N LEU A 196 12.59 20.28 -7.89
CA LEU A 196 13.49 19.69 -6.89
C LEU A 196 14.87 20.33 -6.91
N PHE A 197 15.43 20.58 -8.09
CA PHE A 197 16.70 21.28 -8.24
C PHE A 197 16.64 22.74 -7.77
N ASN A 198 15.55 23.45 -8.08
CA ASN A 198 15.35 24.83 -7.62
C ASN A 198 15.21 24.91 -6.10
N ARG A 199 14.54 23.93 -5.48
CA ARG A 199 14.48 23.77 -4.03
C ARG A 199 15.87 23.64 -3.43
N ASP A 200 16.67 22.71 -3.94
CA ASP A 200 18.03 22.47 -3.46
C ASP A 200 18.97 23.67 -3.68
N CYS A 201 18.71 24.50 -4.71
CA CYS A 201 19.41 25.77 -4.92
C CYS A 201 18.92 26.93 -4.04
N GLY A 202 17.87 26.74 -3.22
CA GLY A 202 17.24 27.81 -2.43
C GLY A 202 16.51 28.87 -3.28
N LYS A 203 16.11 28.53 -4.51
CA LYS A 203 15.46 29.44 -5.48
C LYS A 203 13.98 29.11 -5.73
N GLY A 204 13.44 28.13 -5.03
CA GLY A 204 12.08 27.62 -5.20
C GLY A 204 11.80 26.49 -4.22
N GLY A 205 10.85 25.62 -4.56
CA GLY A 205 10.47 24.47 -3.76
C GLY A 205 9.38 24.72 -2.73
N GLU A 206 8.61 25.81 -2.88
CA GLU A 206 7.45 26.05 -2.01
C GLU A 206 6.47 24.89 -2.14
N GLY A 207 6.02 24.36 -1.00
CA GLY A 207 5.06 23.24 -0.94
C GLY A 207 5.64 21.88 -1.33
N ILE A 208 6.97 21.74 -1.40
CA ILE A 208 7.63 20.43 -1.52
C ILE A 208 8.06 19.95 -0.13
N ASP A 209 7.43 18.88 0.35
CA ASP A 209 7.77 18.25 1.62
C ASP A 209 9.18 17.64 1.60
N ASP A 210 9.84 17.53 2.75
CA ASP A 210 11.11 16.82 2.88
C ASP A 210 10.88 15.32 3.09
N LEU A 211 10.46 14.61 2.03
CA LEU A 211 10.23 13.17 2.08
C LEU A 211 11.45 12.40 2.64
N PRO A 212 12.71 12.73 2.26
CA PRO A 212 13.88 12.15 2.91
C PRO A 212 13.92 12.32 4.42
N ALA A 213 13.61 13.51 4.95
CA ALA A 213 13.58 13.73 6.40
C ALA A 213 12.42 12.97 7.06
N ILE A 214 11.23 13.01 6.47
CA ILE A 214 10.04 12.30 6.97
C ILE A 214 10.33 10.79 7.08
N LEU A 215 10.92 10.19 6.05
CA LEU A 215 11.28 8.77 6.05
C LEU A 215 12.37 8.44 7.07
N ARG A 216 13.39 9.32 7.23
CA ARG A 216 14.44 9.15 8.26
C ARG A 216 13.90 9.16 9.68
N GLU A 217 12.73 9.75 9.92
CA GLU A 217 12.07 9.75 11.23
C GLU A 217 11.07 8.59 11.35
N ALA A 218 10.22 8.41 10.34
CA ALA A 218 9.15 7.42 10.35
C ALA A 218 9.69 5.98 10.39
N ILE A 219 10.73 5.67 9.59
CA ILE A 219 11.27 4.30 9.51
C ILE A 219 11.81 3.84 10.88
N PRO A 220 12.72 4.55 11.57
CA PRO A 220 13.17 4.13 12.90
C PRO A 220 12.05 4.02 13.93
N ALA A 221 11.06 4.93 13.89
CA ALA A 221 9.92 4.89 14.81
C ALA A 221 9.08 3.61 14.60
N THR A 222 8.76 3.28 13.35
CA THR A 222 8.03 2.06 13.01
C THR A 222 8.85 0.81 13.32
N THR A 223 10.14 0.78 12.99
CA THR A 223 11.04 -0.33 13.35
C THR A 223 11.05 -0.58 14.85
N GLN A 224 11.25 0.46 15.66
CA GLN A 224 11.27 0.33 17.11
C GLN A 224 9.93 -0.17 17.67
N HIS A 225 8.81 0.29 17.09
CA HIS A 225 7.49 -0.20 17.47
C HIS A 225 7.37 -1.71 17.20
N ILE A 226 7.68 -2.16 15.98
CA ILE A 226 7.59 -3.58 15.61
C ILE A 226 8.57 -4.45 16.42
N ASP A 227 9.81 -3.99 16.65
CA ASP A 227 10.78 -4.69 17.49
C ASP A 227 10.27 -4.88 18.92
N SER A 228 9.60 -3.86 19.50
CA SER A 228 9.02 -3.97 20.84
C SER A 228 7.89 -5.01 20.92
N GLN A 229 7.06 -5.09 19.87
CA GLN A 229 6.01 -6.12 19.77
C GLN A 229 6.63 -7.50 19.59
N LEU A 230 7.68 -7.61 18.78
CA LEU A 230 8.38 -8.86 18.52
C LEU A 230 9.03 -9.41 19.80
N GLN A 231 9.71 -8.56 20.57
CA GLN A 231 10.27 -8.94 21.87
C GLN A 231 9.18 -9.42 22.84
N THR A 232 8.04 -8.71 22.88
CA THR A 232 6.90 -9.11 23.73
C THR A 232 6.36 -10.48 23.32
N ALA A 233 6.19 -10.72 22.03
CA ALA A 233 5.73 -12.02 21.50
C ALA A 233 6.73 -13.14 21.81
N GLN A 234 8.03 -12.88 21.64
CA GLN A 234 9.09 -13.84 21.95
C GLN A 234 9.11 -14.21 23.43
N ASP A 235 9.03 -13.23 24.33
CA ASP A 235 8.96 -13.45 25.77
C ASP A 235 7.74 -14.29 26.17
N GLN A 236 6.57 -13.99 25.59
CA GLN A 236 5.37 -14.79 25.82
C GLN A 236 5.52 -16.22 25.32
N ALA A 237 6.09 -16.39 24.12
CA ALA A 237 6.32 -17.71 23.56
C ALA A 237 7.30 -18.54 24.42
N TYR A 238 8.38 -17.94 24.90
CA TYR A 238 9.31 -18.61 25.82
C TYR A 238 8.62 -19.03 27.13
N ARG A 239 7.76 -18.17 27.70
CA ARG A 239 6.99 -18.52 28.90
C ARG A 239 6.06 -19.71 28.67
N TYR A 240 5.29 -19.71 27.57
CA TYR A 240 4.42 -20.83 27.25
C TYR A 240 5.19 -22.12 26.98
N THR A 241 6.31 -22.05 26.26
CA THR A 241 7.21 -23.20 26.05
C THR A 241 7.71 -23.75 27.39
N ALA A 242 8.23 -22.91 28.29
CA ALA A 242 8.74 -23.34 29.57
C ALA A 242 7.68 -24.00 30.47
N ILE A 243 6.44 -23.48 30.46
CA ILE A 243 5.32 -24.07 31.20
C ILE A 243 4.99 -25.46 30.64
N LEU A 244 4.90 -25.59 29.31
CA LEU A 244 4.59 -26.86 28.64
C LEU A 244 5.69 -27.91 28.88
N GLU A 245 6.96 -27.53 28.79
CA GLU A 245 8.10 -28.43 29.06
C GLU A 245 8.11 -28.90 30.52
N LYS A 246 7.82 -28.00 31.47
CA LYS A 246 7.72 -28.35 32.89
C LYS A 246 6.54 -29.28 33.17
N ALA A 247 5.38 -29.03 32.54
CA ALA A 247 4.21 -29.89 32.66
C ALA A 247 4.44 -31.29 32.05
N ALA A 248 5.19 -31.37 30.95
CA ALA A 248 5.60 -32.65 30.36
C ALA A 248 6.58 -33.43 31.26
N SER A 249 7.46 -32.72 31.98
CA SER A 249 8.47 -33.32 32.87
C SER A 249 7.93 -33.75 34.24
N ASN A 250 6.85 -33.13 34.72
CA ASN A 250 6.21 -33.48 35.99
C ASN A 250 4.67 -33.46 35.86
N PRO A 251 4.01 -34.62 35.70
CA PRO A 251 2.57 -34.69 35.44
C PRO A 251 1.66 -34.34 36.63
N LEU A 252 2.18 -34.24 37.85
CA LEU A 252 1.37 -34.09 39.07
C LEU A 252 0.54 -32.79 39.15
N PRO A 253 0.97 -31.63 38.59
CA PRO A 253 0.13 -30.42 38.46
C PRO A 253 -0.60 -30.29 37.11
N SER A 254 -0.50 -31.28 36.21
CA SER A 254 -0.92 -31.13 34.80
C SER A 254 -2.43 -30.99 34.57
N MET A 255 -3.25 -31.37 35.55
CA MET A 255 -4.72 -31.39 35.41
C MET A 255 -5.35 -29.99 35.47
N GLU A 256 -4.69 -29.01 36.10
CA GLU A 256 -5.15 -27.62 36.17
C GLU A 256 -4.73 -26.77 34.96
N LEU A 257 -3.70 -27.19 34.22
CA LEU A 257 -3.01 -26.35 33.23
C LEU A 257 -3.61 -26.37 31.81
N GLN A 258 -4.67 -27.17 31.55
CA GLN A 258 -5.27 -27.36 30.21
C GLN A 258 -4.22 -27.33 29.07
N PRO A 259 -3.29 -28.31 29.00
CA PRO A 259 -2.11 -28.22 28.14
C PRO A 259 -2.40 -28.02 26.65
N SER A 260 -3.57 -28.48 26.16
CA SER A 260 -4.04 -28.23 24.80
C SER A 260 -4.26 -26.74 24.52
N MET A 261 -4.92 -26.02 25.43
CA MET A 261 -5.17 -24.58 25.28
C MET A 261 -3.88 -23.78 25.35
N LEU A 262 -2.95 -24.13 26.25
CA LEU A 262 -1.63 -23.49 26.31
C LEU A 262 -0.81 -23.72 25.04
N LYS A 263 -0.91 -24.92 24.45
CA LYS A 263 -0.26 -25.25 23.18
C LYS A 263 -0.86 -24.43 22.02
N GLU A 264 -2.17 -24.28 21.97
CA GLU A 264 -2.85 -23.43 20.99
C GLU A 264 -2.49 -21.94 21.17
N ALA A 265 -2.39 -21.46 22.41
CA ALA A 265 -1.93 -20.11 22.70
C ALA A 265 -0.47 -19.89 22.28
N LEU A 266 0.41 -20.89 22.47
CA LEU A 266 1.77 -20.85 21.95
C LEU A 266 1.79 -20.78 20.42
N TYR A 267 0.92 -21.52 19.73
CA TYR A 267 0.79 -21.42 18.27
C TYR A 267 0.34 -20.04 17.82
N ASN A 268 -0.63 -19.44 18.52
CA ASN A 268 -1.04 -18.07 18.26
C ASN A 268 0.15 -17.09 18.34
N VAL A 269 0.87 -17.09 19.46
CA VAL A 269 1.98 -16.15 19.66
C VAL A 269 3.13 -16.38 18.67
N ARG A 270 3.44 -17.64 18.31
CA ARG A 270 4.46 -17.94 17.29
C ARG A 270 4.02 -17.51 15.89
N GLN A 271 2.74 -17.64 15.56
CA GLN A 271 2.21 -17.11 14.30
C GLN A 271 2.31 -15.58 14.26
N TYR A 272 2.02 -14.91 15.37
CA TYR A 272 2.16 -13.46 15.48
C TYR A 272 3.62 -13.02 15.28
N GLU A 273 4.57 -13.72 15.90
CA GLU A 273 6.01 -13.50 15.73
C GLU A 273 6.43 -13.58 14.25
N ILE A 274 5.96 -14.58 13.52
CA ILE A 274 6.26 -14.75 12.08
C ILE A 274 5.73 -13.56 11.28
N PHE A 275 4.50 -13.11 11.55
CA PHE A 275 3.92 -11.95 10.84
C PHE A 275 4.66 -10.65 11.15
N LEU A 276 5.06 -10.44 12.40
CA LEU A 276 5.91 -9.30 12.76
C LEU A 276 7.28 -9.34 12.05
N GLN A 277 7.87 -10.53 11.90
CA GLN A 277 9.14 -10.68 11.18
C GLN A 277 9.01 -10.36 9.68
N ILE A 278 7.88 -10.73 9.06
CA ILE A 278 7.58 -10.36 7.67
C ILE A 278 7.52 -8.83 7.53
N ILE A 279 6.73 -8.18 8.39
CA ILE A 279 6.61 -6.70 8.40
C ILE A 279 7.97 -6.03 8.64
N LEU A 280 8.74 -6.53 9.62
CA LEU A 280 10.06 -5.99 9.93
C LEU A 280 11.03 -6.11 8.75
N SER A 281 10.98 -7.23 8.01
CA SER A 281 11.79 -7.43 6.80
C SER A 281 11.47 -6.37 5.73
N ASP A 282 10.21 -6.01 5.55
CA ASP A 282 9.81 -4.97 4.60
C ASP A 282 10.27 -3.58 5.05
N ILE A 283 10.19 -3.27 6.36
CA ILE A 283 10.67 -2.00 6.92
C ILE A 283 12.20 -1.89 6.74
N ILE A 284 12.95 -2.97 6.98
CA ILE A 284 14.40 -3.00 6.76
C ILE A 284 14.73 -2.77 5.28
N THR A 285 13.98 -3.39 4.38
CA THR A 285 14.13 -3.19 2.93
C THR A 285 13.87 -1.73 2.56
N CYS A 286 12.79 -1.13 3.08
CA CYS A 286 12.50 0.29 2.92
C CYS A 286 13.66 1.17 3.42
N ALA A 287 14.22 0.88 4.60
CA ALA A 287 15.36 1.63 5.14
C ALA A 287 16.57 1.62 4.20
N GLN A 288 16.90 0.46 3.63
CA GLN A 288 18.02 0.28 2.70
C GLN A 288 17.79 1.05 1.39
N GLU A 289 16.59 0.94 0.81
CA GLU A 289 16.22 1.65 -0.42
C GLU A 289 16.24 3.17 -0.20
N VAL A 290 15.69 3.67 0.91
CA VAL A 290 15.72 5.10 1.26
C VAL A 290 17.14 5.62 1.40
N GLU A 291 18.04 4.88 2.06
CA GLU A 291 19.43 5.30 2.21
C GLU A 291 20.13 5.39 0.84
N LEU A 292 19.90 4.42 -0.05
CA LEU A 292 20.43 4.42 -1.41
C LEU A 292 19.89 5.61 -2.22
N MET A 293 18.57 5.82 -2.19
CA MET A 293 17.91 6.91 -2.89
C MET A 293 18.37 8.28 -2.41
N ILE A 294 18.62 8.47 -1.11
CA ILE A 294 19.15 9.74 -0.57
C ILE A 294 20.52 10.04 -1.16
N LYS A 295 21.42 9.04 -1.21
CA LYS A 295 22.75 9.19 -1.82
C LYS A 295 22.64 9.52 -3.30
N GLN A 296 21.76 8.83 -4.02
CA GLN A 296 21.51 9.08 -5.45
C GLN A 296 20.93 10.47 -5.71
N LEU A 297 19.95 10.90 -4.91
CA LEU A 297 19.35 12.23 -5.00
C LEU A 297 20.42 13.32 -4.85
N GLY A 298 21.26 13.22 -3.81
CA GLY A 298 22.36 14.16 -3.60
C GLY A 298 23.36 14.19 -4.76
N ALA A 299 23.71 13.02 -5.31
CA ALA A 299 24.61 12.93 -6.46
C ALA A 299 24.04 13.57 -7.73
N GLN A 300 22.76 13.33 -8.03
CA GLN A 300 22.09 13.91 -9.22
C GLN A 300 21.94 15.44 -9.08
N LEU A 301 21.61 15.94 -7.89
CA LEU A 301 21.52 17.37 -7.62
C LEU A 301 22.89 18.06 -7.77
N GLU A 302 23.96 17.46 -7.23
CA GLU A 302 25.31 18.00 -7.37
C GLU A 302 25.79 17.96 -8.84
N GLN A 303 25.47 16.89 -9.57
CA GLN A 303 25.77 16.81 -11.00
C GLN A 303 25.08 17.95 -11.78
N LEU A 304 23.81 18.25 -11.50
CA LEU A 304 23.12 19.38 -12.11
C LEU A 304 23.75 20.71 -11.74
N LYS A 305 24.13 20.92 -10.47
CA LYS A 305 24.85 22.13 -10.04
C LYS A 305 26.09 22.32 -10.88
N MET A 306 26.89 21.28 -11.06
CA MET A 306 28.13 21.33 -11.84
C MET A 306 27.90 21.59 -13.33
N ILE A 307 26.83 21.04 -13.91
CA ILE A 307 26.48 21.26 -15.33
C ILE A 307 26.03 22.70 -15.57
N VAL A 308 25.24 23.27 -14.66
CA VAL A 308 24.64 24.60 -14.77
C VAL A 308 25.59 25.71 -14.32
N LYS A 309 26.56 25.40 -13.44
CA LYS A 309 27.53 26.35 -12.92
C LYS A 309 28.27 27.06 -14.05
N SER A 310 28.19 28.39 -14.05
CA SER A 310 28.90 29.28 -14.97
C SER A 310 28.51 29.17 -16.45
N LYS A 311 27.36 28.56 -16.79
CA LYS A 311 26.83 28.51 -18.15
C LYS A 311 25.60 29.41 -18.30
N THR A 312 25.58 30.21 -19.35
CA THR A 312 24.42 31.04 -19.74
C THR A 312 23.31 30.23 -20.41
N ALA A 313 23.66 29.13 -21.07
CA ALA A 313 22.74 28.18 -21.67
C ALA A 313 23.29 26.76 -21.54
N VAL A 314 22.41 25.79 -21.27
CA VAL A 314 22.77 24.38 -21.13
C VAL A 314 21.95 23.56 -22.11
N PRO A 315 22.57 22.65 -22.89
CA PRO A 315 21.82 21.77 -23.78
C PRO A 315 20.82 20.90 -23.00
N THR A 316 19.57 20.85 -23.47
CA THR A 316 18.49 20.05 -22.85
C THR A 316 18.85 18.58 -22.78
N SER A 317 19.58 18.06 -23.77
CA SER A 317 20.10 16.69 -23.80
C SER A 317 21.02 16.32 -22.63
N GLN A 318 21.62 17.31 -21.95
CA GLN A 318 22.46 17.08 -20.77
C GLN A 318 21.66 17.09 -19.47
N VAL A 319 20.59 17.90 -19.38
CA VAL A 319 19.88 18.14 -18.11
C VAL A 319 18.57 17.38 -18.01
N PHE A 320 17.85 17.14 -19.11
CA PHE A 320 16.57 16.42 -19.07
C PHE A 320 16.69 15.00 -18.52
N PRO A 321 17.70 14.19 -18.91
CA PRO A 321 17.86 12.86 -18.32
C PRO A 321 18.05 12.90 -16.80
N ILE A 322 18.73 13.93 -16.28
CA ILE A 322 18.96 14.07 -14.85
C ILE A 322 17.70 14.56 -14.12
N PHE A 323 16.94 15.49 -14.71
CA PHE A 323 15.64 15.90 -14.15
C PHE A 323 14.65 14.74 -14.09
N ILE A 324 14.62 13.90 -15.12
CA ILE A 324 13.81 12.68 -15.17
C ILE A 324 14.28 11.71 -14.07
N ALA A 325 15.59 11.53 -13.88
CA ALA A 325 16.13 10.70 -12.80
C ALA A 325 15.73 11.23 -11.40
N LEU A 326 15.79 12.54 -11.17
CA LEU A 326 15.31 13.16 -9.93
C LEU A 326 13.82 12.91 -9.70
N SER A 327 13.00 13.02 -10.75
CA SER A 327 11.56 12.73 -10.64
C SER A 327 11.31 11.27 -10.27
N ASN A 328 12.05 10.33 -10.85
CA ASN A 328 11.91 8.91 -10.53
C ASN A 328 12.28 8.64 -9.07
N LEU A 329 13.41 9.18 -8.60
CA LEU A 329 13.81 9.09 -7.20
C LEU A 329 12.74 9.67 -6.27
N TRP A 330 12.13 10.79 -6.65
CA TRP A 330 11.06 11.41 -5.87
C TRP A 330 9.82 10.54 -5.79
N THR A 331 9.40 9.96 -6.91
CA THR A 331 8.29 9.00 -6.93
C THR A 331 8.61 7.78 -6.07
N SER A 332 9.83 7.26 -6.12
CA SER A 332 10.24 6.15 -5.25
C SER A 332 10.23 6.54 -3.76
N PHE A 333 10.60 7.76 -3.37
CA PHE A 333 10.38 8.23 -1.98
C PHE A 333 8.89 8.29 -1.60
N GLN A 334 8.01 8.73 -2.52
CA GLN A 334 6.57 8.73 -2.28
C GLN A 334 6.04 7.31 -2.09
N ASP A 335 6.56 6.34 -2.85
CA ASP A 335 6.22 4.92 -2.72
C ASP A 335 6.59 4.38 -1.33
N GLU A 336 7.78 4.70 -0.82
CA GLU A 336 8.20 4.30 0.54
C GLU A 336 7.34 4.93 1.63
N ILE A 337 6.93 6.20 1.47
CA ILE A 337 6.06 6.88 2.44
C ILE A 337 4.75 6.11 2.59
N VAL A 338 4.13 5.74 1.47
CA VAL A 338 2.84 5.04 1.50
C VAL A 338 3.02 3.64 2.11
N LEU A 339 4.09 2.93 1.75
CA LEU A 339 4.38 1.61 2.33
C LEU A 339 4.58 1.67 3.85
N ILE A 340 5.43 2.58 4.33
CA ILE A 340 5.66 2.76 5.78
C ILE A 340 4.37 3.14 6.51
N SER A 341 3.52 3.97 5.89
CA SER A 341 2.23 4.33 6.49
C SER A 341 1.30 3.12 6.67
N VAL A 342 1.32 2.16 5.74
CA VAL A 342 0.51 0.94 5.83
C VAL A 342 1.11 -0.05 6.83
N LEU A 343 2.44 -0.22 6.85
CA LEU A 343 3.14 -1.11 7.77
C LEU A 343 3.09 -0.63 9.24
N SER A 344 2.80 0.66 9.45
CA SER A 344 2.66 1.25 10.79
C SER A 344 1.25 1.14 11.39
N ASN A 345 0.23 0.76 10.60
CA ASN A 345 -1.17 0.64 11.06
C ASN A 345 -1.50 -0.77 11.54
#